data_AF-E2BBY5-F1
#
_entry.id   AF-E2BBY5-F1
#
_cell.length_a   1.000
_cell.length_b   1.000
_cell.length_c   1.000
_cell.angle_alpha   90.00
_cell.angle_beta   90.00
_cell.angle_gamma   90.00
#
_symmetry.space_group_name_H-M   'P 1'
#
loop_
_entity.id
_entity.type
_entity.pdbx_description
1 polymer ?
#
loop_
_entity_poly.entity_id
_entity_poly.type
_entity_poly.pdbx_seq_one_letter_code
_entity_poly.pdbx_strand_id
1 'polypeptide(L)'
;MKCDYSAKDNLSPELFSYREGECNLFIVWKTAFACGPRTQTNCTIVNNNQHYDLSPLTRYSDNYVIHIGNETSPKLVLNVCHSVIRQRGSICPVKTGICLDDPKRSNRYSSLGEVQESPFFTNGRLQIEYKNGGICSVLSIVTPHIKTTIIFICDLEAKTETTPEYLRGQEECHYRLIWRTAAACSVEALRDYSAKTAGKCTVTNPLTNFTYNLQPLMNKDFIVTSSSDIEYKFRICGSLTDNTCGAKTGVCDSKHNASLGQANANLIWQQGGPYLNYTNGKICSQTGMRHYTIIGFFCGPEGSTNAPFLMEDNPCQTVIHWNRDLSLGFPVVSPTLNKDLRTTLHYLGGSECPDHPTKSISSNFTFICDDNNQKLPVYKSFVDCTYMFEWKTSIACGAVMGSWTPPCAIKDGFLSHEYDLSLLHKNQQIHYVKGKQGKEYGISICGGEKYCNGSAVCHENNGYGSLGSVIFDYSRNDIKLKYTNGSKCNNNSYSSEVRFICDESMGVGTPKLLLVSEHFN
;
A
#
# COMPACT_ATOMS: atom_id res chain seq x y z
N MET A 1 5.95 -10.99 -13.36
CA MET A 1 4.65 -11.31 -12.72
C MET A 1 4.83 -11.24 -11.20
N LYS A 2 4.00 -10.48 -10.51
CA LYS A 2 3.94 -10.35 -9.03
C LYS A 2 2.52 -10.68 -8.58
N CYS A 3 2.38 -11.49 -7.54
CA CYS A 3 1.07 -11.86 -7.02
C CYS A 3 0.37 -10.63 -6.41
N ASP A 4 -0.88 -10.43 -6.80
CA ASP A 4 -1.81 -9.51 -6.18
C ASP A 4 -3.22 -10.11 -6.31
N TYR A 5 -3.79 -10.63 -5.22
CA TYR A 5 -5.12 -11.26 -5.26
C TYR A 5 -6.24 -10.24 -5.47
N SER A 6 -5.97 -8.94 -5.32
CA SER A 6 -6.95 -7.86 -5.55
C SER A 6 -6.91 -7.28 -6.96
N ALA A 7 -5.94 -7.72 -7.78
CA ALA A 7 -5.75 -7.20 -9.11
C ALA A 7 -6.93 -7.53 -10.03
N LYS A 8 -7.60 -6.49 -10.56
CA LYS A 8 -8.61 -6.58 -11.62
C LYS A 8 -7.95 -6.78 -12.99
N ASP A 9 -8.73 -7.27 -13.96
CA ASP A 9 -8.25 -7.65 -15.30
C ASP A 9 -7.55 -6.51 -16.11
N ASN A 10 -7.77 -5.24 -15.73
CA ASN A 10 -7.26 -4.07 -16.45
C ASN A 10 -5.97 -3.43 -15.89
N LEU A 11 -5.29 -4.07 -14.92
CA LEU A 11 -4.03 -3.53 -14.41
C LEU A 11 -2.93 -3.61 -15.47
N SER A 12 -2.43 -2.44 -15.88
CA SER A 12 -1.37 -2.34 -16.89
C SER A 12 -0.01 -2.78 -16.31
N PRO A 13 0.80 -3.52 -17.07
CA PRO A 13 2.14 -3.92 -16.64
C PRO A 13 3.04 -2.73 -16.38
N GLU A 14 3.77 -2.75 -15.26
CA GLU A 14 4.78 -1.75 -14.92
C GLU A 14 6.12 -2.14 -15.56
N LEU A 15 6.70 -1.22 -16.35
CA LEU A 15 8.04 -1.37 -16.91
C LEU A 15 9.09 -1.08 -15.85
N PHE A 16 9.95 -2.06 -15.58
CA PHE A 16 11.17 -1.82 -14.82
C PHE A 16 12.32 -1.44 -15.76
N SER A 17 13.22 -0.59 -15.25
CA SER A 17 14.24 0.18 -15.98
C SER A 17 14.70 -0.38 -17.34
N TYR A 18 14.45 0.38 -18.40
CA TYR A 18 15.11 0.25 -19.70
C TYR A 18 16.59 0.67 -19.61
N ARG A 19 17.50 -0.19 -20.07
CA ARG A 19 18.91 0.16 -20.37
C ARG A 19 19.08 0.08 -21.89
N GLU A 20 19.67 1.12 -22.49
CA GLU A 20 20.10 1.03 -23.90
C GLU A 20 21.11 -0.13 -24.03
N GLY A 21 20.80 -1.09 -24.90
CA GLY A 21 21.64 -2.25 -25.21
C GLY A 21 21.34 -3.56 -24.46
N GLU A 22 20.36 -3.59 -23.55
CA GLU A 22 19.81 -4.86 -23.04
C GLU A 22 18.67 -5.33 -23.98
N CYS A 23 18.86 -6.48 -24.64
CA CYS A 23 17.79 -7.11 -25.44
C CYS A 23 16.70 -7.77 -24.58
N ASN A 24 16.78 -7.65 -23.25
CA ASN A 24 15.86 -8.28 -22.31
C ASN A 24 15.04 -7.19 -21.61
N LEU A 25 13.73 -7.24 -21.83
CA LEU A 25 12.75 -6.33 -21.24
C LEU A 25 12.23 -6.93 -19.92
N PHE A 26 12.35 -6.19 -18.82
CA PHE A 26 11.82 -6.64 -17.53
C PHE A 26 10.50 -5.95 -17.19
N ILE A 27 9.43 -6.74 -17.21
CA ILE A 27 8.07 -6.28 -16.95
C ILE A 27 7.59 -6.87 -15.62
N VAL A 28 7.15 -6.00 -14.71
CA VAL A 28 6.46 -6.42 -13.49
C VAL A 28 4.97 -6.17 -13.67
N TRP A 29 4.25 -7.25 -13.87
CA TRP A 29 2.79 -7.22 -13.92
C TRP A 29 2.25 -7.78 -12.61
N LYS A 30 1.54 -6.95 -11.85
CA LYS A 30 0.79 -7.37 -10.66
C LYS A 30 -0.53 -7.99 -11.13
N THR A 31 -0.77 -9.26 -10.80
CA THR A 31 -1.96 -9.96 -11.26
C THR A 31 -2.31 -11.12 -10.33
N ALA A 32 -3.60 -11.40 -10.19
CA ALA A 32 -4.10 -12.55 -9.44
C ALA A 32 -3.63 -13.89 -10.06
N PHE A 33 -3.38 -13.93 -11.38
CA PHE A 33 -2.86 -15.13 -12.07
C PHE A 33 -1.42 -15.48 -11.69
N ALA A 34 -0.68 -14.55 -11.09
CA ALA A 34 0.67 -14.79 -10.58
C ALA A 34 0.65 -15.38 -9.17
N CYS A 35 -0.52 -15.50 -8.56
CA CYS A 35 -0.67 -15.98 -7.21
C CYS A 35 -0.76 -17.50 -7.14
N GLY A 36 -0.06 -18.07 -6.15
CA GLY A 36 -0.17 -19.49 -5.83
C GLY A 36 -1.46 -19.84 -5.07
N PRO A 37 -1.66 -21.13 -4.73
CA PRO A 37 -2.71 -21.52 -3.81
C PRO A 37 -2.57 -20.79 -2.47
N ARG A 38 -3.70 -20.45 -1.87
CA ARG A 38 -3.79 -19.73 -0.59
C ARG A 38 -4.66 -20.49 0.40
N THR A 39 -4.39 -20.27 1.68
CA THR A 39 -5.22 -20.77 2.78
C THR A 39 -5.82 -19.59 3.51
N GLN A 40 -7.14 -19.61 3.70
CA GLN A 40 -7.88 -18.57 4.39
C GLN A 40 -8.86 -19.21 5.36
N THR A 41 -9.02 -18.63 6.55
CA THR A 41 -10.04 -19.00 7.53
C THR A 41 -11.04 -17.87 7.74
N ASN A 42 -12.16 -18.15 8.42
CA ASN A 42 -13.07 -17.09 8.81
C ASN A 42 -12.35 -16.15 9.79
N CYS A 43 -12.39 -14.84 9.49
CA CYS A 43 -11.75 -13.81 10.29
C CYS A 43 -12.72 -13.09 11.24
N THR A 44 -13.95 -13.60 11.34
CA THR A 44 -14.98 -13.10 12.24
C THR A 44 -15.25 -14.06 13.39
N ILE A 45 -15.61 -13.50 14.55
CA ILE A 45 -16.05 -14.25 15.72
C ILE A 45 -17.11 -13.47 16.50
N VAL A 46 -18.06 -14.19 17.09
CA VAL A 46 -19.01 -13.65 18.06
C VAL A 46 -18.59 -14.07 19.46
N ASN A 47 -18.50 -13.10 20.37
CA ASN A 47 -18.23 -13.35 21.78
C ASN A 47 -19.12 -12.46 22.63
N ASN A 48 -19.86 -13.02 23.60
CA ASN A 48 -20.83 -12.30 24.43
C ASN A 48 -21.80 -11.41 23.64
N ASN A 49 -22.37 -11.91 22.54
CA ASN A 49 -23.26 -11.19 21.61
C ASN A 49 -22.65 -9.95 20.93
N GLN A 50 -21.33 -9.78 20.99
CA GLN A 50 -20.61 -8.76 20.23
C GLN A 50 -19.88 -9.40 19.06
N HIS A 51 -19.87 -8.69 17.93
CA HIS A 51 -19.26 -9.17 16.70
C HIS A 51 -17.86 -8.58 16.55
N TYR A 52 -16.89 -9.40 16.24
CA TYR A 52 -15.50 -9.00 16.00
C TYR A 52 -15.10 -9.43 14.61
N ASP A 53 -14.44 -8.55 13.88
CA ASP A 53 -14.00 -8.83 12.51
C ASP A 53 -12.60 -8.29 12.28
N LEU A 54 -11.66 -9.22 12.10
CA LEU A 54 -10.26 -8.93 11.81
C LEU A 54 -9.96 -8.92 10.29
N SER A 55 -10.95 -9.12 9.43
CA SER A 55 -10.80 -9.08 7.96
C SER A 55 -10.15 -7.79 7.44
N PRO A 56 -10.38 -6.59 8.03
CA PRO A 56 -9.67 -5.37 7.62
C PRO A 56 -8.14 -5.46 7.74
N LEU A 57 -7.62 -6.41 8.53
CA LEU A 57 -6.18 -6.64 8.67
C LEU A 57 -5.64 -7.64 7.65
N THR A 58 -6.48 -8.38 6.93
CA THR A 58 -6.02 -9.34 5.91
C THR A 58 -5.47 -8.59 4.69
N ARG A 59 -4.23 -8.88 4.29
CA ARG A 59 -3.60 -8.30 3.09
C ARG A 59 -3.65 -9.25 1.90
N TYR A 60 -3.94 -8.70 0.72
CA TYR A 60 -4.12 -9.46 -0.53
C TYR A 60 -3.03 -9.19 -1.57
N SER A 61 -2.20 -8.17 -1.37
CA SER A 61 -1.16 -7.76 -2.33
C SER A 61 0.27 -7.80 -1.74
N ASP A 62 0.37 -7.80 -0.41
CA ASP A 62 1.62 -7.83 0.34
C ASP A 62 1.44 -8.49 1.73
N ASN A 63 2.51 -8.55 2.52
CA ASN A 63 2.50 -9.10 3.88
C ASN A 63 2.96 -8.06 4.89
N TYR A 64 2.60 -8.24 6.15
CA TYR A 64 3.22 -7.51 7.25
C TYR A 64 4.66 -8.00 7.46
N VAL A 65 5.58 -7.08 7.71
CA VAL A 65 6.98 -7.38 8.01
C VAL A 65 7.34 -6.77 9.35
N ILE A 66 7.77 -7.60 10.30
CA ILE A 66 8.18 -7.20 11.65
C ILE A 66 9.66 -7.52 11.81
N HIS A 67 10.48 -6.51 12.11
CA HIS A 67 11.92 -6.68 12.32
C HIS A 67 12.23 -7.06 13.77
N ILE A 68 13.02 -8.10 14.00
CA ILE A 68 13.44 -8.53 15.35
C ILE A 68 14.83 -7.93 15.63
N GLY A 69 14.91 -6.60 15.76
CA GLY A 69 16.16 -5.86 15.94
C GLY A 69 16.57 -5.03 14.72
N ASN A 70 17.87 -5.00 14.39
CA ASN A 70 18.43 -4.17 13.30
C ASN A 70 18.19 -4.78 11.90
N GLU A 71 18.57 -4.12 10.80
CA GLU A 71 18.29 -4.59 9.43
C GLU A 71 18.91 -5.94 9.05
N THR A 72 20.00 -6.36 9.71
CA THR A 72 20.61 -7.70 9.55
C THR A 72 19.98 -8.78 10.43
N SER A 73 18.90 -8.45 11.14
CA SER A 73 18.20 -9.34 12.06
C SER A 73 17.14 -10.18 11.33
N PRO A 74 16.75 -11.32 11.91
CA PRO A 74 15.60 -12.05 11.40
C PRO A 74 14.34 -11.18 11.38
N LYS A 75 13.52 -11.36 10.34
CA LYS A 75 12.22 -10.69 10.22
C LYS A 75 11.09 -11.71 10.19
N LEU A 76 9.96 -11.30 10.73
CA LEU A 76 8.72 -12.06 10.69
C LEU A 76 7.86 -11.52 9.55
N VAL A 77 7.46 -12.40 8.65
CA VAL A 77 6.53 -12.11 7.56
C VAL A 77 5.20 -12.74 7.92
N LEU A 78 4.15 -11.93 8.07
CA LEU A 78 2.86 -12.35 8.63
C LEU A 78 1.70 -11.93 7.72
N ASN A 79 0.63 -12.71 7.74
CA ASN A 79 -0.69 -12.29 7.29
C ASN A 79 -1.80 -12.76 8.26
N VAL A 80 -2.95 -12.10 8.24
CA VAL A 80 -4.05 -12.31 9.20
C VAL A 80 -5.17 -13.09 8.53
N CYS A 81 -5.56 -14.22 9.13
CA CYS A 81 -6.57 -15.15 8.61
C CYS A 81 -6.30 -15.66 7.18
N HIS A 82 -5.10 -15.43 6.67
CA HIS A 82 -4.68 -15.69 5.30
C HIS A 82 -3.22 -16.14 5.32
N SER A 83 -2.84 -17.07 4.45
CA SER A 83 -1.45 -17.49 4.35
C SER A 83 -0.56 -16.36 3.81
N VAL A 84 0.73 -16.38 4.12
CA VAL A 84 1.68 -15.38 3.63
C VAL A 84 1.73 -15.40 2.10
N ILE A 85 1.67 -14.22 1.50
CA ILE A 85 1.79 -14.06 0.06
C ILE A 85 3.23 -14.36 -0.34
N ARG A 86 3.41 -15.40 -1.17
CA ARG A 86 4.75 -15.83 -1.58
C ARG A 86 5.35 -14.82 -2.55
N GLN A 87 6.53 -14.30 -2.19
CA GLN A 87 7.35 -13.49 -3.08
C GLN A 87 8.39 -14.36 -3.78
N ARG A 88 8.97 -13.83 -4.86
CA ARG A 88 9.96 -14.55 -5.67
C ARG A 88 11.19 -14.86 -4.79
N GLY A 89 11.50 -16.14 -4.60
CA GLY A 89 12.61 -16.60 -3.75
C GLY A 89 12.23 -16.91 -2.30
N SER A 90 11.00 -16.66 -1.85
CA SER A 90 10.52 -17.05 -0.51
C SER A 90 9.90 -18.46 -0.52
N ILE A 91 10.45 -19.38 0.29
CA ILE A 91 10.13 -20.82 0.25
C ILE A 91 9.24 -21.26 1.42
N CYS A 92 8.59 -20.33 2.13
CA CYS A 92 7.65 -20.71 3.20
C CYS A 92 6.55 -21.65 2.67
N PRO A 93 6.19 -22.73 3.39
CA PRO A 93 5.10 -23.63 3.01
C PRO A 93 3.80 -22.89 2.71
N VAL A 94 2.99 -23.42 1.79
CA VAL A 94 1.79 -22.73 1.24
C VAL A 94 0.78 -22.30 2.29
N LYS A 95 0.61 -23.08 3.37
CA LYS A 95 -0.36 -22.85 4.45
C LYS A 95 0.15 -21.90 5.55
N THR A 96 1.40 -21.46 5.46
CA THR A 96 2.07 -20.67 6.50
C THR A 96 1.35 -19.34 6.71
N GLY A 97 0.87 -19.06 7.92
CA GLY A 97 0.29 -17.77 8.29
C GLY A 97 1.36 -16.76 8.72
N ILE A 98 2.49 -17.26 9.21
CA ILE A 98 3.64 -16.46 9.63
C ILE A 98 4.95 -17.20 9.35
N CYS A 99 5.89 -16.53 8.71
CA CYS A 99 7.17 -17.08 8.30
C CYS A 99 8.32 -16.28 8.89
N LEU A 100 9.34 -16.98 9.35
CA LEU A 100 10.65 -16.43 9.69
C LEU A 100 11.47 -16.29 8.41
N ASP A 101 12.02 -15.11 8.17
CA ASP A 101 13.11 -14.88 7.23
C ASP A 101 14.36 -14.51 8.05
N ASP A 102 15.27 -15.48 8.20
CA ASP A 102 16.53 -15.34 8.95
C ASP A 102 17.72 -15.50 7.99
N PRO A 103 18.34 -14.39 7.56
CA PRO A 103 19.47 -14.42 6.63
C PRO A 103 20.69 -15.20 7.14
N LYS A 104 20.79 -15.44 8.46
CA LYS A 104 21.92 -16.13 9.08
C LYS A 104 21.78 -17.66 9.08
N ARG A 105 20.57 -18.18 8.85
CA ARG A 105 20.31 -19.64 8.83
C ARG A 105 20.55 -20.21 7.44
N SER A 106 21.10 -21.43 7.41
CA SER A 106 21.25 -22.21 6.17
C SER A 106 19.92 -22.41 5.45
N ASN A 107 18.84 -22.67 6.21
CA ASN A 107 17.48 -22.56 5.73
C ASN A 107 16.90 -21.20 6.13
N ARG A 108 17.07 -20.21 5.24
CA ARG A 108 16.65 -18.81 5.44
C ARG A 108 15.18 -18.66 5.84
N TYR A 109 14.30 -19.50 5.31
CA TYR A 109 12.87 -19.42 5.56
C TYR A 109 12.35 -20.56 6.43
N SER A 110 11.54 -20.26 7.43
CA SER A 110 10.91 -21.26 8.30
C SER A 110 9.47 -20.90 8.63
N SER A 111 8.55 -21.87 8.54
CA SER A 111 7.17 -21.67 8.99
C SER A 111 7.14 -21.53 10.52
N LEU A 112 6.48 -20.50 11.03
CA LEU A 112 6.24 -20.33 12.47
C LEU A 112 4.78 -20.65 12.85
N GLY A 113 4.02 -21.20 11.90
CA GLY A 113 2.64 -21.63 12.10
C GLY A 113 1.82 -21.52 10.81
N GLU A 114 0.85 -22.41 10.68
CA GLU A 114 -0.11 -22.48 9.57
C GLU A 114 -1.46 -21.86 9.93
N VAL A 115 -2.15 -21.38 8.91
CA VAL A 115 -3.53 -20.88 9.00
C VAL A 115 -4.48 -22.08 9.06
N GLN A 116 -5.18 -22.24 10.18
CA GLN A 116 -6.00 -23.43 10.45
C GLN A 116 -7.33 -23.10 11.13
N GLU A 117 -7.27 -22.36 12.24
CA GLU A 117 -8.44 -22.04 13.07
C GLU A 117 -8.84 -20.56 12.91
N SER A 118 -10.11 -20.26 13.20
CA SER A 118 -10.61 -18.89 13.28
C SER A 118 -10.09 -18.19 14.55
N PRO A 119 -10.14 -16.84 14.62
CA PRO A 119 -9.83 -16.12 15.85
C PRO A 119 -10.68 -16.61 17.02
N PHE A 120 -10.13 -16.56 18.24
CA PHE A 120 -10.81 -17.00 19.46
C PHE A 120 -10.51 -16.06 20.64
N PHE A 121 -11.33 -16.15 21.69
CA PHE A 121 -11.10 -15.43 22.93
C PHE A 121 -10.42 -16.33 23.96
N THR A 122 -9.40 -15.80 24.64
CA THR A 122 -8.78 -16.45 25.80
C THR A 122 -8.38 -15.38 26.81
N ASN A 123 -8.74 -15.58 28.07
CA ASN A 123 -8.52 -14.62 29.16
C ASN A 123 -9.02 -13.20 28.83
N GLY A 124 -10.17 -13.10 28.16
CA GLY A 124 -10.77 -11.82 27.75
C GLY A 124 -10.06 -11.10 26.61
N ARG A 125 -9.09 -11.74 25.94
CA ARG A 125 -8.36 -11.15 24.80
C ARG A 125 -8.68 -11.92 23.52
N LEU A 126 -8.90 -11.17 22.44
CA LEU A 126 -9.03 -11.70 21.08
C LEU A 126 -7.66 -12.15 20.57
N GLN A 127 -7.57 -13.37 20.07
CA GLN A 127 -6.32 -13.99 19.66
C GLN A 127 -6.47 -14.80 18.38
N ILE A 128 -5.37 -14.97 17.66
CA ILE A 128 -5.21 -15.98 16.61
C ILE A 128 -4.03 -16.87 17.02
N GLU A 129 -4.17 -18.18 16.88
CA GLU A 129 -3.08 -19.13 17.04
C GLU A 129 -2.80 -19.86 15.72
N TYR A 130 -1.59 -19.72 15.22
CA TYR A 130 -1.08 -20.48 14.09
C TYR A 130 -0.20 -21.62 14.60
N LYS A 131 -0.65 -22.86 14.40
CA LYS A 131 0.00 -24.08 14.89
C LYS A 131 0.73 -24.79 13.76
N ASN A 132 1.42 -25.89 14.06
CA ASN A 132 2.01 -26.78 13.04
C ASN A 132 3.05 -26.10 12.13
N GLY A 133 3.89 -25.22 12.69
CA GLY A 133 5.03 -24.65 11.99
C GLY A 133 6.17 -25.65 11.76
N GLY A 134 7.36 -25.13 11.50
CA GLY A 134 8.58 -25.92 11.41
C GLY A 134 8.89 -26.69 12.70
N ILE A 135 9.76 -27.69 12.61
CA ILE A 135 10.15 -28.50 13.76
C ILE A 135 10.90 -27.62 14.77
N CYS A 136 10.48 -27.66 16.03
CA CYS A 136 11.16 -27.02 17.13
C CYS A 136 12.44 -27.80 17.47
N SER A 137 13.60 -27.14 17.34
CA SER A 137 14.92 -27.76 17.60
C SER A 137 15.38 -27.65 19.07
N VAL A 138 14.52 -27.18 19.97
CA VAL A 138 14.84 -27.01 21.40
C VAL A 138 14.60 -28.33 22.13
N LEU A 139 15.68 -28.94 22.63
CA LEU A 139 15.69 -30.30 23.20
C LEU A 139 14.78 -30.50 24.42
N SER A 140 14.39 -29.43 25.12
CA SER A 140 13.55 -29.47 26.33
C SER A 140 12.04 -29.34 26.05
N ILE A 141 11.61 -29.21 24.79
CA ILE A 141 10.22 -28.91 24.43
C ILE A 141 9.52 -30.16 23.87
N VAL A 142 8.38 -30.53 24.50
CA VAL A 142 7.57 -31.71 24.15
C VAL A 142 6.74 -31.48 22.88
N THR A 143 6.38 -30.24 22.55
CA THR A 143 5.64 -29.91 21.32
C THR A 143 6.62 -29.81 20.14
N PRO A 144 6.58 -30.73 19.16
CA PRO A 144 7.62 -30.80 18.13
C PRO A 144 7.51 -29.71 17.07
N HIS A 145 6.42 -28.93 17.04
CA HIS A 145 6.19 -27.89 16.04
C HIS A 145 6.12 -26.49 16.66
N ILE A 146 6.73 -25.52 15.97
CA ILE A 146 6.65 -24.12 16.31
C ILE A 146 5.21 -23.63 16.17
N LYS A 147 4.80 -22.74 17.07
CA LYS A 147 3.51 -22.05 16.99
C LYS A 147 3.65 -20.56 17.24
N THR A 148 2.66 -19.81 16.78
CA THR A 148 2.58 -18.37 16.97
C THR A 148 1.21 -17.98 17.51
N THR A 149 1.19 -17.11 18.51
CA THR A 149 -0.03 -16.46 19.02
C THR A 149 0.05 -14.97 18.80
N ILE A 150 -0.98 -14.41 18.18
CA ILE A 150 -1.15 -12.97 17.96
C ILE A 150 -2.25 -12.51 18.91
N ILE A 151 -1.93 -11.57 19.80
CA ILE A 151 -2.85 -11.02 20.79
C ILE A 151 -3.31 -9.65 20.32
N PHE A 152 -4.61 -9.51 20.06
CA PHE A 152 -5.20 -8.27 19.59
C PHE A 152 -5.71 -7.44 20.78
N ILE A 153 -5.41 -6.14 20.76
CA ILE A 153 -5.86 -5.15 21.74
C ILE A 153 -6.70 -4.11 21.01
N CYS A 154 -7.97 -3.99 21.40
CA CYS A 154 -8.85 -2.92 20.95
C CYS A 154 -8.30 -1.57 21.38
N ASP A 155 -8.05 -0.71 20.39
CA ASP A 155 -7.61 0.67 20.57
C ASP A 155 -8.29 1.53 19.50
N LEU A 156 -9.33 2.26 19.89
CA LEU A 156 -10.17 3.07 19.00
C LEU A 156 -9.45 4.32 18.47
N GLU A 157 -8.33 4.71 19.09
CA GLU A 157 -7.52 5.88 18.72
C GLU A 157 -6.20 5.48 18.05
N ALA A 158 -6.01 4.18 17.79
CA ALA A 158 -4.87 3.68 17.07
C ALA A 158 -4.80 4.29 15.65
N LYS A 159 -3.57 4.54 15.18
CA LYS A 159 -3.33 5.02 13.81
C LYS A 159 -3.76 3.96 12.79
N THR A 160 -4.13 4.40 11.59
CA THR A 160 -4.63 3.55 10.49
C THR A 160 -3.66 2.43 10.06
N GLU A 161 -2.35 2.61 10.24
CA GLU A 161 -1.31 1.68 9.76
C GLU A 161 -0.47 1.10 10.92
N THR A 162 -1.10 0.50 11.93
CA THR A 162 -0.34 -0.21 12.97
C THR A 162 0.16 -1.56 12.48
N THR A 163 1.34 -1.97 12.97
CA THR A 163 1.91 -3.30 12.77
C THR A 163 2.03 -4.03 14.11
N PRO A 164 1.98 -5.36 14.14
CA PRO A 164 2.15 -6.10 15.38
C PRO A 164 3.57 -5.97 15.90
N GLU A 165 3.69 -5.95 17.22
CA GLU A 165 4.95 -5.89 17.95
C GLU A 165 5.34 -7.31 18.39
N TYR A 166 6.61 -7.68 18.20
CA TYR A 166 7.17 -8.93 18.66
C TYR A 166 7.47 -8.87 20.17
N LEU A 167 6.90 -9.80 20.95
CA LEU A 167 7.16 -9.88 22.39
C LEU A 167 8.30 -10.84 22.73
N ARG A 168 8.16 -12.11 22.34
CA ARG A 168 9.11 -13.20 22.63
C ARG A 168 8.76 -14.46 21.84
N GLY A 169 9.62 -15.48 21.93
CA GLY A 169 9.28 -16.84 21.49
C GLY A 169 10.38 -17.63 20.79
N GLN A 170 11.51 -17.00 20.45
CA GLN A 170 12.61 -17.66 19.75
C GLN A 170 13.20 -18.83 20.55
N GLU A 171 13.25 -18.71 21.87
CA GLU A 171 13.82 -19.71 22.79
C GLU A 171 12.83 -20.81 23.20
N GLU A 172 11.52 -20.53 23.12
CA GLU A 172 10.45 -21.42 23.58
C GLU A 172 9.60 -22.02 22.43
N CYS A 173 9.99 -21.79 21.17
CA CYS A 173 9.24 -22.20 19.97
C CYS A 173 7.76 -21.75 19.95
N HIS A 174 7.41 -20.76 20.78
CA HIS A 174 6.09 -20.16 20.88
C HIS A 174 6.22 -18.65 20.71
N TYR A 175 6.07 -18.19 19.47
CA TYR A 175 6.12 -16.77 19.13
C TYR A 175 4.87 -16.06 19.63
N ARG A 176 5.05 -14.95 20.34
CA ARG A 176 3.96 -14.13 20.85
C ARG A 176 4.10 -12.73 20.28
N LEU A 177 3.05 -12.27 19.62
CA LEU A 177 2.95 -10.92 19.08
C LEU A 177 1.77 -10.21 19.73
N ILE A 178 1.87 -8.89 19.84
CA ILE A 178 0.79 -8.03 20.33
C ILE A 178 0.44 -6.99 19.28
N TRP A 179 -0.85 -6.76 19.04
CA TRP A 179 -1.31 -5.83 18.03
C TRP A 179 -2.40 -4.92 18.58
N ARG A 180 -2.05 -3.64 18.74
CA ARG A 180 -3.01 -2.58 19.09
C ARG A 180 -3.61 -1.99 17.82
N THR A 181 -4.93 -2.12 17.66
CA THR A 181 -5.63 -1.67 16.45
C THR A 181 -7.13 -1.51 16.72
N ALA A 182 -7.76 -0.58 16.01
CA ALA A 182 -9.21 -0.41 16.06
C ALA A 182 -9.95 -1.64 15.53
N ALA A 183 -9.36 -2.41 14.61
CA ALA A 183 -9.95 -3.65 14.09
C ALA A 183 -10.15 -4.74 15.16
N ALA A 184 -9.49 -4.64 16.30
CA ALA A 184 -9.65 -5.57 17.42
C ALA A 184 -10.88 -5.24 18.30
N CYS A 185 -11.52 -4.10 18.08
CA CYS A 185 -12.75 -3.70 18.76
C CYS A 185 -13.97 -4.40 18.12
N SER A 186 -15.06 -4.54 18.87
CA SER A 186 -16.30 -5.07 18.30
C SER A 186 -16.90 -4.10 17.29
N VAL A 187 -17.64 -4.64 16.32
CA VAL A 187 -18.40 -3.86 15.31
C VAL A 187 -19.33 -2.88 16.01
N GLU A 188 -19.97 -3.29 17.11
CA GLU A 188 -20.83 -2.41 17.92
C GLU A 188 -20.03 -1.28 18.57
N ALA A 189 -18.87 -1.56 19.16
CA ALA A 189 -18.03 -0.53 19.78
C ALA A 189 -17.52 0.49 18.76
N LEU A 190 -17.13 0.02 17.56
CA LEU A 190 -16.73 0.89 16.45
C LEU A 190 -17.88 1.79 15.99
N ARG A 191 -19.08 1.22 15.82
CA ARG A 191 -20.30 1.96 15.46
C ARG A 191 -20.62 3.02 16.51
N ASP A 192 -20.67 2.65 17.78
CA ASP A 192 -21.06 3.53 18.88
C ASP A 192 -20.01 4.65 19.09
N TYR A 193 -18.71 4.34 18.93
CA TYR A 193 -17.65 5.33 18.93
C TYR A 193 -17.78 6.32 17.77
N SER A 194 -18.08 5.84 16.55
CA SER A 194 -18.28 6.70 15.38
C SER A 194 -19.46 7.65 15.58
N ALA A 195 -20.56 7.18 16.17
CA ALA A 195 -21.72 8.00 16.47
C ALA A 195 -21.42 9.05 17.55
N LYS A 196 -20.64 8.68 18.57
CA LYS A 196 -20.25 9.59 19.66
C LYS A 196 -19.32 10.71 19.20
N THR A 197 -18.43 10.42 18.25
CA THR A 197 -17.42 11.36 17.74
C THR A 197 -17.86 12.09 16.46
N ALA A 198 -19.06 11.79 15.95
CA ALA A 198 -19.61 12.43 14.78
C ALA A 198 -19.84 13.93 14.98
N GLY A 199 -19.61 14.69 13.90
CA GLY A 199 -19.95 16.10 13.80
C GLY A 199 -21.28 16.29 13.06
N LYS A 200 -21.64 17.55 12.79
CA LYS A 200 -22.86 17.86 12.04
C LYS A 200 -22.74 17.39 10.59
N CYS A 201 -23.41 16.29 10.25
CA CYS A 201 -23.34 15.66 8.93
C CYS A 201 -21.92 15.22 8.51
N THR A 202 -21.09 14.87 9.50
CA THR A 202 -19.75 14.33 9.29
C THR A 202 -19.51 13.15 10.22
N VAL A 203 -18.86 12.09 9.74
CA VAL A 203 -18.50 10.94 10.59
C VAL A 203 -17.12 10.42 10.21
N THR A 204 -16.34 10.04 11.21
CA THR A 204 -15.00 9.46 11.01
C THR A 204 -15.08 7.94 11.07
N ASN A 205 -14.48 7.28 10.09
CA ASN A 205 -14.26 5.85 10.08
C ASN A 205 -13.23 5.49 11.17
N PRO A 206 -13.58 4.75 12.22
CA PRO A 206 -12.66 4.42 13.30
C PRO A 206 -11.54 3.45 12.88
N LEU A 207 -11.67 2.72 11.76
CA LEU A 207 -10.62 1.84 11.26
C LEU A 207 -9.55 2.58 10.44
N THR A 208 -9.99 3.54 9.62
CA THR A 208 -9.11 4.22 8.67
C THR A 208 -8.77 5.66 9.05
N ASN A 209 -9.44 6.19 10.07
CA ASN A 209 -9.41 7.60 10.47
C ASN A 209 -9.85 8.57 9.34
N PHE A 210 -10.52 8.05 8.31
CA PHE A 210 -11.05 8.85 7.21
C PHE A 210 -12.38 9.50 7.61
N THR A 211 -12.51 10.81 7.44
CA THR A 211 -13.74 11.55 7.74
C THR A 211 -14.60 11.71 6.49
N TYR A 212 -15.79 11.15 6.52
CA TYR A 212 -16.84 11.39 5.54
C TYR A 212 -17.54 12.71 5.87
N ASN A 213 -17.60 13.62 4.89
CA ASN A 213 -18.31 14.89 5.00
C ASN A 213 -19.47 14.95 3.99
N LEU A 214 -20.71 14.90 4.48
CA LEU A 214 -21.91 14.96 3.65
C LEU A 214 -22.63 16.32 3.73
N GLN A 215 -22.01 17.33 4.36
CA GLN A 215 -22.54 18.69 4.39
C GLN A 215 -22.89 19.28 3.01
N PRO A 216 -22.14 19.00 1.92
CA PRO A 216 -22.50 19.48 0.59
C PRO A 216 -23.89 19.01 0.11
N LEU A 217 -24.45 17.94 0.68
CA LEU A 217 -25.77 17.40 0.32
C LEU A 217 -26.92 18.01 1.13
N MET A 218 -26.62 18.83 2.13
CA MET A 218 -27.63 19.34 3.07
C MET A 218 -28.64 20.32 2.46
N ASN A 219 -28.29 20.97 1.37
CA ASN A 219 -29.08 22.07 0.79
C ASN A 219 -29.92 21.65 -0.42
N LYS A 220 -30.14 20.35 -0.62
CA LYS A 220 -30.85 19.81 -1.78
C LYS A 220 -31.84 18.72 -1.36
N ASP A 221 -33.00 18.72 -2.01
CA ASP A 221 -33.98 17.63 -1.95
C ASP A 221 -33.70 16.64 -3.08
N PHE A 222 -33.80 15.35 -2.74
CA PHE A 222 -33.60 14.23 -3.64
C PHE A 222 -34.90 13.43 -3.75
N ILE A 223 -35.04 12.72 -4.86
CA ILE A 223 -36.21 11.89 -5.15
C ILE A 223 -35.70 10.51 -5.54
N VAL A 224 -36.33 9.48 -4.98
CA VAL A 224 -36.23 8.09 -5.46
C VAL A 224 -37.63 7.56 -5.69
N THR A 225 -37.79 6.72 -6.71
CA THR A 225 -39.09 6.18 -7.10
C THR A 225 -39.11 4.68 -6.85
N SER A 226 -40.16 4.18 -6.19
CA SER A 226 -40.34 2.75 -5.95
C SER A 226 -40.76 2.02 -7.21
N SER A 227 -40.70 0.68 -7.19
CA SER A 227 -41.21 -0.17 -8.28
C SER A 227 -42.71 -0.02 -8.54
N SER A 228 -43.45 0.60 -7.62
CA SER A 228 -44.89 0.88 -7.74
C SER A 228 -45.18 2.33 -8.09
N ASP A 229 -44.20 3.03 -8.68
CA ASP A 229 -44.26 4.44 -9.10
C ASP A 229 -44.63 5.40 -7.95
N ILE A 230 -44.17 5.09 -6.72
CA ILE A 230 -44.31 6.00 -5.58
C ILE A 230 -43.03 6.82 -5.44
N GLU A 231 -43.16 8.15 -5.45
CA GLU A 231 -42.04 9.06 -5.26
C GLU A 231 -41.77 9.34 -3.76
N TYR A 232 -40.57 9.01 -3.33
CA TYR A 232 -40.05 9.36 -2.01
C TYR A 232 -39.10 10.55 -2.11
N LYS A 233 -39.53 11.68 -1.54
CA LYS A 233 -38.71 12.89 -1.40
C LYS A 233 -37.90 12.80 -0.12
N PHE A 234 -36.62 13.12 -0.16
CA PHE A 234 -35.78 13.12 1.05
C PHE A 234 -34.66 14.14 0.99
N ARG A 235 -34.12 14.47 2.17
CA ARG A 235 -32.96 15.36 2.32
C ARG A 235 -31.93 14.77 3.28
N ILE A 236 -30.66 14.98 2.97
CA ILE A 236 -29.53 14.50 3.77
C ILE A 236 -29.25 15.47 4.91
N CYS A 237 -29.15 14.95 6.14
CA CYS A 237 -28.82 15.69 7.36
C CYS A 237 -29.70 16.92 7.67
N GLY A 238 -30.91 16.98 7.11
CA GLY A 238 -31.80 18.13 7.21
C GLY A 238 -33.22 17.77 6.83
N SER A 239 -34.18 18.56 7.30
CA SER A 239 -35.60 18.38 6.95
C SER A 239 -35.89 18.92 5.56
N LEU A 240 -36.83 18.27 4.88
CA LEU A 240 -37.35 18.73 3.59
C LEU A 240 -37.80 20.20 3.65
N THR A 241 -37.68 20.91 2.54
CA THR A 241 -38.24 22.27 2.41
C THR A 241 -39.76 22.26 2.34
N ASP A 242 -40.31 21.20 1.76
CA ASP A 242 -41.74 20.94 1.68
C ASP A 242 -42.23 20.29 2.98
N ASN A 243 -43.19 20.95 3.64
CA ASN A 243 -43.79 20.48 4.90
C ASN A 243 -45.05 19.62 4.69
N THR A 244 -45.33 19.15 3.47
CA THR A 244 -46.52 18.32 3.17
C THR A 244 -46.61 17.07 4.06
N CYS A 245 -45.47 16.43 4.35
CA CYS A 245 -45.37 15.29 5.27
C CYS A 245 -45.15 15.70 6.75
N GLY A 246 -45.39 16.95 7.11
CA GLY A 246 -45.16 17.51 8.44
C GLY A 246 -43.76 18.10 8.65
N ALA A 247 -43.67 19.02 9.62
CA ALA A 247 -42.41 19.67 9.97
C ALA A 247 -41.37 18.67 10.49
N LYS A 248 -40.09 18.92 10.19
CA LYS A 248 -38.93 18.07 10.55
C LYS A 248 -38.86 16.71 9.82
N THR A 249 -39.73 16.45 8.85
CA THR A 249 -39.64 15.22 8.04
C THR A 249 -38.38 15.22 7.18
N GLY A 250 -37.64 14.11 7.24
CA GLY A 250 -36.43 13.89 6.43
C GLY A 250 -36.70 13.07 5.16
N VAL A 251 -37.69 12.17 5.20
CA VAL A 251 -38.12 11.35 4.05
C VAL A 251 -39.66 11.34 4.02
N CYS A 252 -40.25 11.63 2.87
CA CYS A 252 -41.68 11.85 2.65
C CYS A 252 -42.21 10.96 1.52
N ASP A 253 -43.28 10.23 1.80
CA ASP A 253 -44.12 9.57 0.80
C ASP A 253 -45.06 10.59 0.17
N SER A 254 -44.76 10.95 -1.08
CA SER A 254 -45.48 12.01 -1.80
C SER A 254 -46.90 11.60 -2.20
N LYS A 255 -47.19 10.29 -2.28
CA LYS A 255 -48.52 9.79 -2.66
C LYS A 255 -49.49 9.81 -1.48
N HIS A 256 -48.99 9.45 -0.30
CA HIS A 256 -49.80 9.34 0.92
C HIS A 256 -49.59 10.51 1.89
N ASN A 257 -48.75 11.49 1.55
CA ASN A 257 -48.35 12.61 2.40
C ASN A 257 -47.90 12.15 3.79
N ALA A 258 -47.15 11.05 3.84
CA ALA A 258 -46.80 10.39 5.08
C ALA A 258 -45.30 10.46 5.36
N SER A 259 -44.95 10.89 6.58
CA SER A 259 -43.55 10.93 7.03
C SER A 259 -42.98 9.52 7.15
N LEU A 260 -41.84 9.26 6.52
CA LEU A 260 -41.11 8.00 6.59
C LEU A 260 -39.93 8.05 7.58
N GLY A 261 -39.72 9.20 8.22
CA GLY A 261 -38.70 9.42 9.23
C GLY A 261 -38.40 10.90 9.42
N GLN A 262 -38.10 11.30 10.65
CA GLN A 262 -37.67 12.65 11.00
C GLN A 262 -36.18 12.83 10.71
N ALA A 263 -35.84 13.99 10.17
CA ALA A 263 -34.47 14.33 9.85
C ALA A 263 -33.63 14.53 11.10
N ASN A 264 -32.38 14.08 11.02
CA ASN A 264 -31.30 14.44 11.94
C ASN A 264 -29.99 14.53 11.15
N ALA A 265 -28.93 15.07 11.76
CA ALA A 265 -27.61 15.19 11.12
C ALA A 265 -26.59 14.19 11.71
N ASN A 266 -27.07 13.13 12.35
CA ASN A 266 -26.26 12.19 13.13
C ASN A 266 -25.85 11.03 12.24
N LEU A 267 -24.73 11.19 11.53
CA LEU A 267 -24.15 10.10 10.76
C LEU A 267 -23.55 9.05 11.68
N ILE A 268 -23.69 7.79 11.29
CA ILE A 268 -23.12 6.64 11.97
C ILE A 268 -22.30 5.86 10.94
N TRP A 269 -21.17 5.28 11.35
CA TRP A 269 -20.36 4.42 10.49
C TRP A 269 -20.51 2.94 10.85
N GLN A 270 -20.52 2.08 9.83
CA GLN A 270 -20.39 0.63 9.95
C GLN A 270 -19.52 0.10 8.80
N GLN A 271 -19.21 -1.20 8.78
CA GLN A 271 -18.29 -1.79 7.80
C GLN A 271 -18.70 -1.61 6.31
N GLY A 272 -19.95 -1.26 6.03
CA GLY A 272 -20.42 -0.89 4.68
C GLY A 272 -20.23 0.58 4.29
N GLY A 273 -19.92 1.48 5.25
CA GLY A 273 -19.84 2.92 5.04
C GLY A 273 -20.68 3.73 6.03
N PRO A 274 -20.70 5.06 5.88
CA PRO A 274 -21.54 5.92 6.69
C PRO A 274 -23.01 5.77 6.29
N TYR A 275 -23.92 5.94 7.26
CA TYR A 275 -25.37 5.92 7.02
C TYR A 275 -26.12 6.88 7.94
N LEU A 276 -27.31 7.28 7.52
CA LEU A 276 -28.30 7.99 8.33
C LEU A 276 -29.41 7.04 8.75
N ASN A 277 -29.90 7.22 9.97
CA ASN A 277 -31.09 6.55 10.47
C ASN A 277 -32.14 7.60 10.86
N TYR A 278 -33.18 7.74 10.05
CA TYR A 278 -34.30 8.64 10.30
C TYR A 278 -35.45 7.85 10.90
N THR A 279 -35.72 8.06 12.18
CA THR A 279 -36.76 7.36 12.93
C THR A 279 -37.99 8.26 13.12
N ASN A 280 -39.01 7.80 13.84
CA ASN A 280 -40.19 8.59 14.22
C ASN A 280 -41.10 9.03 13.07
N GLY A 281 -41.21 8.25 12.00
CA GLY A 281 -42.20 8.45 10.94
C GLY A 281 -43.64 8.06 11.34
N LYS A 282 -44.47 7.79 10.33
CA LYS A 282 -45.86 7.34 10.46
C LYS A 282 -45.95 6.05 11.27
N ILE A 283 -47.05 5.89 12.02
CA ILE A 283 -47.29 4.64 12.75
C ILE A 283 -47.73 3.58 11.74
N CYS A 284 -47.11 2.40 11.79
CA CYS A 284 -47.46 1.26 10.95
C CYS A 284 -48.63 0.50 11.60
N SER A 285 -49.76 0.40 10.90
CA SER A 285 -50.99 -0.19 11.43
C SER A 285 -50.83 -1.65 11.86
N GLN A 286 -49.88 -2.39 11.26
CA GLN A 286 -49.68 -3.83 11.50
C GLN A 286 -48.83 -4.13 12.74
N THR A 287 -47.90 -3.24 13.10
CA THR A 287 -46.91 -3.49 14.15
C THR A 287 -47.00 -2.50 15.32
N GLY A 288 -47.68 -1.36 15.13
CA GLY A 288 -47.69 -0.25 16.09
C GLY A 288 -46.36 0.50 16.18
N MET A 289 -45.34 0.08 15.44
CA MET A 289 -44.04 0.75 15.39
C MET A 289 -44.11 2.02 14.54
N ARG A 290 -43.15 2.94 14.75
CA ARG A 290 -42.98 4.10 13.87
C ARG A 290 -42.08 3.74 12.70
N HIS A 291 -42.46 4.21 11.53
CA HIS A 291 -41.67 4.07 10.31
C HIS A 291 -40.28 4.67 10.49
N TYR A 292 -39.28 4.01 9.93
CA TYR A 292 -37.92 4.51 9.89
C TYR A 292 -37.28 4.28 8.52
N THR A 293 -36.36 5.15 8.16
CA THR A 293 -35.62 5.10 6.91
C THR A 293 -34.12 5.03 7.18
N ILE A 294 -33.43 4.08 6.56
CA ILE A 294 -31.97 4.01 6.54
C ILE A 294 -31.48 4.53 5.19
N ILE A 295 -30.56 5.49 5.21
CA ILE A 295 -29.89 6.00 4.01
C ILE A 295 -28.41 5.62 4.11
N GLY A 296 -27.98 4.61 3.35
CA GLY A 296 -26.61 4.12 3.32
C GLY A 296 -25.80 4.73 2.18
N PHE A 297 -24.59 5.17 2.46
CA PHE A 297 -23.67 5.72 1.46
C PHE A 297 -22.52 4.73 1.24
N PHE A 298 -22.36 4.31 -0.01
CA PHE A 298 -21.41 3.27 -0.40
C PHE A 298 -20.47 3.81 -1.48
N CYS A 299 -19.25 3.29 -1.54
CA CYS A 299 -18.40 3.47 -2.72
C CYS A 299 -18.89 2.45 -3.76
N GLY A 300 -19.30 2.92 -4.93
CA GLY A 300 -19.72 2.04 -6.01
C GLY A 300 -18.52 1.44 -6.76
N PRO A 301 -18.73 0.35 -7.51
CA PRO A 301 -17.76 -0.07 -8.50
C PRO A 301 -17.69 0.95 -9.64
N GLU A 302 -16.53 1.04 -10.30
CA GLU A 302 -16.29 1.94 -11.44
C GLU A 302 -17.46 1.90 -12.45
N GLY A 303 -18.03 3.07 -12.77
CA GLY A 303 -19.16 3.20 -13.69
C GLY A 303 -20.54 3.12 -13.03
N SER A 304 -20.61 3.04 -11.69
CA SER A 304 -21.88 3.07 -10.97
C SER A 304 -22.59 4.43 -11.11
N THR A 305 -23.92 4.42 -11.08
CA THR A 305 -24.70 5.64 -11.09
C THR A 305 -24.52 6.38 -9.76
N ASN A 306 -24.09 7.64 -9.81
CA ASN A 306 -23.93 8.51 -8.65
C ASN A 306 -25.26 9.00 -8.04
N ALA A 307 -26.34 8.24 -8.26
CA ALA A 307 -27.70 8.56 -7.89
C ALA A 307 -28.19 7.63 -6.77
N PRO A 308 -29.05 8.12 -5.87
CA PRO A 308 -29.69 7.28 -4.87
C PRO A 308 -30.69 6.33 -5.54
N PHE A 309 -30.88 5.15 -4.97
CA PHE A 309 -31.91 4.20 -5.38
C PHE A 309 -32.51 3.49 -4.16
N LEU A 310 -33.74 3.00 -4.30
CA LEU A 310 -34.40 2.23 -3.27
C LEU A 310 -33.88 0.79 -3.30
N MET A 311 -33.32 0.36 -2.17
CA MET A 311 -32.88 -1.02 -1.98
C MET A 311 -34.03 -1.86 -1.43
N GLU A 312 -34.73 -1.36 -0.40
CA GLU A 312 -35.86 -2.02 0.22
C GLU A 312 -36.97 -1.02 0.53
N ASP A 313 -38.22 -1.45 0.33
CA ASP A 313 -39.41 -0.67 0.66
C ASP A 313 -40.46 -1.60 1.30
N ASN A 314 -40.37 -1.74 2.62
CA ASN A 314 -41.26 -2.54 3.43
C ASN A 314 -42.29 -1.64 4.13
N PRO A 315 -43.46 -2.16 4.55
CA PRO A 315 -44.52 -1.34 5.17
C PRO A 315 -44.07 -0.52 6.39
N CYS A 316 -43.01 -0.97 7.06
CA CYS A 316 -42.49 -0.36 8.27
C CYS A 316 -40.98 -0.03 8.25
N GLN A 317 -40.33 -0.11 7.08
CA GLN A 317 -38.91 0.22 6.90
C GLN A 317 -38.62 0.58 5.44
N THR A 318 -37.89 1.68 5.22
CA THR A 318 -37.34 2.02 3.88
C THR A 318 -35.81 2.04 3.94
N VAL A 319 -35.16 1.48 2.92
CA VAL A 319 -33.70 1.49 2.79
C VAL A 319 -33.31 2.12 1.45
N ILE A 320 -32.61 3.25 1.52
CA ILE A 320 -32.09 3.98 0.36
C ILE A 320 -30.58 3.75 0.31
N HIS A 321 -30.09 3.26 -0.82
CA HIS A 321 -28.66 3.15 -1.09
C HIS A 321 -28.21 4.28 -1.99
N TRP A 322 -27.03 4.82 -1.72
CA TRP A 322 -26.42 5.83 -2.54
C TRP A 322 -24.96 5.49 -2.81
N ASN A 323 -24.69 5.08 -4.04
CA ASN A 323 -23.33 4.90 -4.51
C ASN A 323 -22.74 6.28 -4.82
N ARG A 324 -21.63 6.62 -4.17
CA ARG A 324 -20.92 7.89 -4.36
C ARG A 324 -19.49 7.58 -4.78
N ASP A 325 -19.29 7.62 -6.09
CA ASP A 325 -17.96 7.60 -6.68
C ASP A 325 -17.52 9.06 -6.89
N LEU A 326 -16.63 9.55 -6.01
CA LEU A 326 -15.87 10.75 -6.27
C LEU A 326 -14.56 10.35 -6.96
N SER A 327 -14.61 10.21 -8.28
CA SER A 327 -13.42 10.07 -9.10
C SER A 327 -12.68 11.41 -9.13
N LEU A 328 -11.43 11.42 -8.69
CA LEU A 328 -10.55 12.59 -8.71
C LEU A 328 -9.80 12.76 -10.05
N GLY A 329 -10.17 11.95 -11.04
CA GLY A 329 -9.58 11.93 -12.39
C GLY A 329 -8.86 10.62 -12.70
N PHE A 330 -8.57 10.42 -13.98
CA PHE A 330 -7.92 9.25 -14.53
C PHE A 330 -6.51 9.59 -15.04
N PRO A 331 -5.53 8.67 -14.91
CA PRO A 331 -4.15 8.89 -15.35
C PRO A 331 -4.01 8.73 -16.88
N VAL A 332 -4.63 9.64 -17.63
CA VAL A 332 -4.65 9.60 -19.11
C VAL A 332 -3.48 10.32 -19.76
N VAL A 333 -2.69 11.06 -18.98
CA VAL A 333 -1.54 11.83 -19.46
C VAL A 333 -0.28 11.45 -18.70
N SER A 334 0.84 11.44 -19.42
CA SER A 334 2.15 11.15 -18.84
C SER A 334 2.62 12.30 -17.92
N PRO A 335 3.52 12.03 -16.94
CA PRO A 335 4.15 13.07 -16.16
C PRO A 335 4.91 14.07 -17.04
N THR A 336 4.85 15.35 -16.69
CA THR A 336 5.51 16.46 -17.39
C THR A 336 6.37 17.26 -16.43
N LEU A 337 7.25 18.12 -16.93
CA LEU A 337 7.99 19.08 -16.11
C LEU A 337 7.30 20.44 -16.17
N ASN A 338 7.09 21.05 -15.01
CA ASN A 338 6.58 22.41 -14.92
C ASN A 338 7.70 23.46 -15.13
N LYS A 339 7.35 24.74 -15.05
CA LYS A 339 8.28 25.87 -15.24
C LYS A 339 9.44 25.89 -14.23
N ASP A 340 9.25 25.31 -13.06
CA ASP A 340 10.26 25.20 -12.00
C ASP A 340 11.06 23.89 -12.09
N LEU A 341 10.98 23.17 -13.21
CA LEU A 341 11.60 21.87 -13.43
C LEU A 341 11.15 20.80 -12.42
N ARG A 342 9.95 20.92 -11.88
CA ARG A 342 9.33 19.90 -11.02
C ARG A 342 8.44 18.99 -11.83
N THR A 343 8.50 17.69 -11.54
CA THR A 343 7.63 16.70 -12.17
C THR A 343 6.20 16.90 -11.71
N THR A 344 5.27 17.00 -12.65
CA THR A 344 3.83 17.12 -12.43
C THR A 344 3.07 16.00 -13.12
N LEU A 345 2.11 15.42 -12.42
CA LEU A 345 1.21 14.40 -12.95
C LEU A 345 -0.23 14.87 -12.85
N HIS A 346 -0.94 14.80 -13.98
CA HIS A 346 -2.31 15.29 -14.11
C HIS A 346 -3.27 14.12 -14.29
N TYR A 347 -4.32 14.10 -13.49
CA TYR A 347 -5.43 13.18 -13.57
C TYR A 347 -6.63 13.96 -14.09
N LEU A 348 -7.22 13.51 -15.20
CA LEU A 348 -8.27 14.24 -15.92
C LEU A 348 -9.56 13.43 -15.98
N GLY A 349 -10.70 14.10 -16.17
CA GLY A 349 -11.97 13.42 -16.47
C GLY A 349 -12.59 12.70 -15.28
N GLY A 350 -12.47 13.24 -14.07
CA GLY A 350 -13.09 12.71 -12.86
C GLY A 350 -14.61 12.94 -12.82
N SER A 351 -15.17 12.87 -11.61
CA SER A 351 -16.60 13.11 -11.37
C SER A 351 -16.99 14.56 -11.70
N GLU A 352 -18.29 14.84 -11.81
CA GLU A 352 -18.81 16.18 -12.06
C GLU A 352 -18.36 17.17 -10.96
N CYS A 353 -17.89 18.35 -11.37
CA CYS A 353 -17.35 19.34 -10.44
C CYS A 353 -18.47 20.03 -9.63
N PRO A 354 -18.32 20.16 -8.30
CA PRO A 354 -19.34 20.79 -7.45
C PRO A 354 -19.63 22.26 -7.80
N ASP A 355 -18.60 23.00 -8.21
CA ASP A 355 -18.70 24.45 -8.49
C ASP A 355 -19.14 24.73 -9.94
N HIS A 356 -18.87 23.79 -10.85
CA HIS A 356 -19.15 23.92 -12.28
C HIS A 356 -19.65 22.60 -12.86
N PRO A 357 -20.99 22.39 -12.95
CA PRO A 357 -21.61 21.16 -13.47
C PRO A 357 -21.15 20.76 -14.88
N THR A 358 -20.64 21.70 -15.66
CA THR A 358 -20.13 21.46 -17.03
C THR A 358 -18.67 21.02 -17.08
N LYS A 359 -17.95 21.01 -15.95
CA LYS A 359 -16.56 20.56 -15.84
C LYS A 359 -16.47 19.26 -15.02
N SER A 360 -15.50 18.44 -15.36
CA SER A 360 -15.10 17.28 -14.56
C SER A 360 -13.97 17.65 -13.61
N ILE A 361 -13.94 16.98 -12.47
CA ILE A 361 -12.87 17.10 -11.47
C ILE A 361 -11.57 16.57 -12.07
N SER A 362 -10.48 17.29 -11.80
CA SER A 362 -9.12 16.85 -12.08
C SER A 362 -8.26 16.85 -10.82
N SER A 363 -7.11 16.20 -10.88
CA SER A 363 -6.09 16.26 -9.82
C SER A 363 -4.70 16.49 -10.40
N ASN A 364 -3.94 17.37 -9.75
CA ASN A 364 -2.59 17.72 -10.12
C ASN A 364 -1.65 17.38 -8.96
N PHE A 365 -0.74 16.45 -9.20
CA PHE A 365 0.32 16.08 -8.27
C PHE A 365 1.61 16.76 -8.68
N THR A 366 2.22 17.51 -7.76
CA THR A 366 3.55 18.09 -7.95
C THR A 366 4.54 17.34 -7.08
N PHE A 367 5.53 16.72 -7.70
CA PHE A 367 6.57 15.99 -6.99
C PHE A 367 7.73 16.92 -6.67
N ILE A 368 8.15 16.94 -5.40
CA ILE A 368 9.24 17.76 -4.91
C ILE A 368 10.38 16.86 -4.49
N CYS A 369 11.58 17.12 -5.02
CA CYS A 369 12.80 16.48 -4.58
C CYS A 369 13.06 16.80 -3.10
N ASP A 370 13.06 15.76 -2.25
CA ASP A 370 13.23 15.87 -0.80
C ASP A 370 13.81 14.55 -0.25
N ASP A 371 14.73 14.65 0.71
CA ASP A 371 15.41 13.53 1.35
C ASP A 371 14.51 12.81 2.36
N ASN A 372 13.55 13.54 2.93
CA ASN A 372 12.57 13.02 3.87
C ASN A 372 11.30 12.58 3.11
N ASN A 373 11.41 11.43 2.45
CA ASN A 373 10.32 10.80 1.69
C ASN A 373 9.00 10.81 2.48
N GLN A 374 8.01 11.55 1.99
CA GLN A 374 6.65 11.48 2.49
C GLN A 374 6.00 10.18 2.01
N LYS A 375 5.36 9.46 2.94
CA LYS A 375 4.63 8.23 2.61
C LYS A 375 3.42 8.47 1.71
N LEU A 376 2.77 9.63 1.84
CA LEU A 376 1.56 10.00 1.11
C LEU A 376 1.64 11.44 0.59
N PRO A 377 1.00 11.75 -0.55
CA PRO A 377 0.89 13.11 -1.06
C PRO A 377 0.05 14.00 -0.12
N VAL A 378 0.48 15.25 0.04
CA VAL A 378 -0.19 16.25 0.88
C VAL A 378 -1.13 17.10 0.04
N TYR A 379 -2.40 17.17 0.44
CA TYR A 379 -3.36 18.09 -0.17
C TYR A 379 -2.99 19.55 0.14
N LYS A 380 -3.00 20.40 -0.89
CA LYS A 380 -2.64 21.82 -0.79
C LYS A 380 -3.86 22.72 -0.95
N SER A 381 -4.61 22.55 -2.02
CA SER A 381 -5.77 23.39 -2.34
C SER A 381 -6.65 22.76 -3.42
N PHE A 382 -7.82 23.35 -3.63
CA PHE A 382 -8.73 23.02 -4.71
C PHE A 382 -9.06 24.31 -5.45
N VAL A 383 -8.73 24.36 -6.75
CA VAL A 383 -8.87 25.57 -7.58
C VAL A 383 -9.39 25.15 -8.96
N ASP A 384 -10.43 25.82 -9.44
CA ASP A 384 -11.05 25.57 -10.76
C ASP A 384 -11.26 24.08 -11.06
N CYS A 385 -12.04 23.41 -10.21
CA CYS A 385 -12.34 21.98 -10.34
C CYS A 385 -11.12 21.04 -10.26
N THR A 386 -9.96 21.53 -9.82
CA THR A 386 -8.72 20.75 -9.76
C THR A 386 -8.18 20.66 -8.35
N TYR A 387 -8.02 19.43 -7.84
CA TYR A 387 -7.32 19.17 -6.58
C TYR A 387 -5.81 19.28 -6.78
N MET A 388 -5.15 20.04 -5.91
CA MET A 388 -3.71 20.25 -5.94
C MET A 388 -3.04 19.48 -4.80
N PHE A 389 -2.16 18.57 -5.17
CA PHE A 389 -1.36 17.76 -4.26
C PHE A 389 0.13 18.06 -4.43
N GLU A 390 0.84 17.99 -3.33
CA GLU A 390 2.29 18.09 -3.30
C GLU A 390 2.86 16.83 -2.66
N TRP A 391 3.86 16.22 -3.29
CA TRP A 391 4.46 15.00 -2.78
C TRP A 391 5.98 15.14 -2.73
N LYS A 392 6.51 15.20 -1.52
CA LYS A 392 7.96 15.25 -1.27
C LYS A 392 8.54 13.84 -1.34
N THR A 393 9.44 13.61 -2.29
CA THR A 393 10.08 12.31 -2.49
C THR A 393 11.41 12.41 -3.22
N SER A 394 12.36 11.60 -2.79
CA SER A 394 13.69 11.40 -3.38
C SER A 394 13.65 10.94 -4.84
N ILE A 395 12.60 10.24 -5.29
CA ILE A 395 12.49 9.84 -6.71
C ILE A 395 12.40 11.05 -7.65
N ALA A 396 11.87 12.18 -7.15
CA ALA A 396 11.76 13.41 -7.91
C ALA A 396 13.12 14.12 -8.11
N CYS A 397 14.17 13.70 -7.40
CA CYS A 397 15.52 14.27 -7.51
C CYS A 397 16.28 13.80 -8.76
N GLY A 398 15.83 12.72 -9.41
CA GLY A 398 16.49 12.22 -10.61
C GLY A 398 17.94 11.76 -10.33
N ALA A 399 18.88 12.24 -11.14
CA ALA A 399 20.30 11.93 -11.00
C ALA A 399 21.05 13.08 -10.34
N VAL A 400 21.72 12.81 -9.23
CA VAL A 400 22.55 13.77 -8.48
C VAL A 400 24.02 13.35 -8.51
N MET A 401 24.91 14.33 -8.43
CA MET A 401 26.35 14.09 -8.36
C MET A 401 26.77 13.77 -6.93
N GLY A 402 27.62 12.76 -6.78
CA GLY A 402 28.30 12.43 -5.54
C GLY A 402 29.81 12.65 -5.63
N SER A 403 30.52 12.21 -4.60
CA SER A 403 31.98 12.28 -4.53
C SER A 403 32.61 10.97 -4.09
N TRP A 404 33.86 10.74 -4.47
CA TRP A 404 34.68 9.63 -3.98
C TRP A 404 35.46 10.06 -2.75
N THR A 405 35.35 9.27 -1.67
CA THR A 405 36.15 9.43 -0.45
C THR A 405 37.21 8.32 -0.40
N PRO A 406 38.51 8.65 -0.50
CA PRO A 406 39.58 7.66 -0.34
C PRO A 406 39.52 6.98 1.05
N PRO A 407 39.78 5.67 1.18
CA PRO A 407 40.31 4.77 0.14
C PRO A 407 39.26 4.02 -0.70
N CYS A 408 38.01 3.92 -0.23
CA CYS A 408 37.00 3.03 -0.84
C CYS A 408 35.56 3.37 -0.42
N ALA A 409 35.20 4.66 -0.38
CA ALA A 409 33.85 5.07 -0.06
C ALA A 409 33.31 6.09 -1.07
N ILE A 410 31.99 6.13 -1.20
CA ILE A 410 31.28 7.09 -2.03
C ILE A 410 30.32 7.88 -1.19
N LYS A 411 30.27 9.19 -1.39
CA LYS A 411 29.40 10.09 -0.66
C LYS A 411 28.31 10.63 -1.58
N ASP A 412 27.08 10.52 -1.11
CA ASP A 412 25.92 11.09 -1.73
C ASP A 412 25.88 12.60 -1.51
N GLY A 413 25.91 13.37 -2.60
CA GLY A 413 25.86 14.83 -2.55
C GLY A 413 24.51 15.39 -2.10
N PHE A 414 23.44 14.59 -2.15
CA PHE A 414 22.08 14.98 -1.76
C PHE A 414 21.73 14.49 -0.36
N LEU A 415 21.89 13.20 -0.04
CA LEU A 415 21.57 12.66 1.29
C LEU A 415 22.68 12.88 2.32
N SER A 416 23.87 13.35 1.91
CA SER A 416 25.08 13.42 2.74
C SER A 416 25.49 12.09 3.39
N HIS A 417 24.93 10.97 2.91
CA HIS A 417 25.24 9.62 3.36
C HIS A 417 26.49 9.10 2.66
N GLU A 418 27.27 8.29 3.37
CA GLU A 418 28.51 7.71 2.86
C GLU A 418 28.39 6.18 2.82
N TYR A 419 28.65 5.60 1.66
CA TYR A 419 28.61 4.16 1.42
C TYR A 419 30.04 3.62 1.36
N ASP A 420 30.35 2.70 2.26
CA ASP A 420 31.62 2.00 2.29
C ASP A 420 31.60 0.80 1.32
N LEU A 421 32.47 0.84 0.31
CA LEU A 421 32.60 -0.19 -0.71
C LEU A 421 33.71 -1.21 -0.39
N SER A 422 34.36 -1.11 0.78
CA SER A 422 35.54 -1.92 1.15
C SER A 422 35.28 -3.42 1.12
N LEU A 423 34.04 -3.85 1.35
CA LEU A 423 33.64 -5.26 1.29
C LEU A 423 33.79 -5.86 -0.12
N LEU A 424 33.71 -5.06 -1.18
CA LEU A 424 33.95 -5.50 -2.57
C LEU A 424 35.41 -5.90 -2.81
N HIS A 425 36.34 -5.44 -1.96
CA HIS A 425 37.77 -5.71 -2.10
C HIS A 425 38.29 -6.72 -1.07
N LYS A 426 37.58 -6.89 0.06
CA LYS A 426 38.05 -7.66 1.21
C LYS A 426 38.11 -9.18 0.96
N ASN A 427 37.16 -9.74 0.21
CA ASN A 427 37.07 -11.19 -0.02
C ASN A 427 37.68 -11.64 -1.35
N GLN A 428 37.71 -10.77 -2.36
CA GLN A 428 38.25 -11.06 -3.68
C GLN A 428 38.81 -9.77 -4.29
N GLN A 429 40.11 -9.76 -4.58
CA GLN A 429 40.82 -8.53 -4.98
C GLN A 429 40.51 -8.09 -6.42
N ILE A 430 40.21 -9.07 -7.30
CA ILE A 430 39.81 -8.86 -8.70
C ILE A 430 38.67 -9.83 -9.03
N HIS A 431 37.58 -9.31 -9.58
CA HIS A 431 36.51 -10.09 -10.17
C HIS A 431 36.66 -10.17 -11.68
N TYR A 432 36.53 -11.36 -12.26
CA TYR A 432 36.60 -11.55 -13.70
C TYR A 432 35.21 -11.74 -14.31
N VAL A 433 34.96 -11.04 -15.41
CA VAL A 433 33.71 -11.15 -16.17
C VAL A 433 34.01 -11.45 -17.63
N LYS A 434 33.29 -12.42 -18.20
CA LYS A 434 33.44 -12.78 -19.62
C LYS A 434 32.48 -11.98 -20.48
N GLY A 435 32.99 -11.35 -21.52
CA GLY A 435 32.19 -10.66 -22.53
C GLY A 435 31.66 -11.61 -23.61
N LYS A 436 30.74 -11.10 -24.44
CA LYS A 436 30.06 -11.87 -25.50
C LYS A 436 31.01 -12.51 -26.52
N GLN A 437 32.20 -11.95 -26.71
CA GLN A 437 33.25 -12.48 -27.61
C GLN A 437 34.27 -13.39 -26.89
N GLY A 438 34.03 -13.77 -25.64
CA GLY A 438 34.94 -14.61 -24.86
C GLY A 438 36.09 -13.88 -24.17
N LYS A 439 36.30 -12.57 -24.43
CA LYS A 439 37.27 -11.73 -23.71
C LYS A 439 36.93 -11.65 -22.21
N GLU A 440 37.94 -11.77 -21.36
CA GLU A 440 37.79 -11.75 -19.89
C GLU A 440 38.30 -10.43 -19.29
N TYR A 441 37.45 -9.70 -18.59
CA TYR A 441 37.74 -8.39 -18.01
C TYR A 441 37.90 -8.51 -16.50
N GLY A 442 38.97 -7.96 -15.95
CA GLY A 442 39.20 -7.82 -14.52
C GLY A 442 38.54 -6.55 -13.98
N ILE A 443 37.93 -6.65 -12.81
CA ILE A 443 37.25 -5.54 -12.13
C ILE A 443 37.77 -5.47 -10.68
N SER A 444 38.34 -4.34 -10.30
CA SER A 444 38.85 -4.03 -8.97
C SER A 444 38.54 -2.58 -8.61
N ILE A 445 37.37 -2.34 -8.01
CA ILE A 445 36.86 -0.98 -7.72
C ILE A 445 37.79 -0.19 -6.79
N CYS A 446 38.28 -0.83 -5.72
CA CYS A 446 39.14 -0.18 -4.71
C CYS A 446 40.59 -0.64 -4.72
N GLY A 447 40.95 -1.54 -5.65
CA GLY A 447 42.31 -2.04 -5.83
C GLY A 447 42.90 -1.71 -7.20
N GLY A 448 42.24 -0.86 -7.98
CA GLY A 448 42.57 -0.58 -9.38
C GLY A 448 44.01 -0.10 -9.61
N GLU A 449 44.54 0.73 -8.69
CA GLU A 449 45.95 1.17 -8.73
C GLU A 449 46.93 0.00 -8.69
N LYS A 450 46.64 -1.03 -7.89
CA LYS A 450 47.52 -2.18 -7.69
C LYS A 450 47.28 -3.30 -8.70
N TYR A 451 46.04 -3.48 -9.14
CA TYR A 451 45.62 -4.70 -9.84
C TYR A 451 45.09 -4.48 -11.26
N CYS A 452 44.77 -3.24 -11.64
CA CYS A 452 44.22 -2.91 -12.95
C CYS A 452 44.86 -1.63 -13.55
N ASN A 453 46.18 -1.48 -13.40
CA ASN A 453 46.98 -0.42 -14.04
C ASN A 453 46.40 1.01 -13.84
N GLY A 454 45.99 1.34 -12.62
CA GLY A 454 45.42 2.66 -12.29
C GLY A 454 43.92 2.83 -12.60
N SER A 455 43.25 1.76 -13.05
CA SER A 455 41.82 1.74 -13.42
C SER A 455 41.02 0.74 -12.57
N ALA A 456 39.72 0.96 -12.42
CA ALA A 456 38.84 0.00 -11.76
C ALA A 456 38.48 -1.21 -12.64
N VAL A 457 38.58 -1.08 -13.96
CA VAL A 457 38.32 -2.15 -14.93
C VAL A 457 39.55 -2.29 -15.83
N CYS A 458 39.98 -3.51 -16.11
CA CYS A 458 41.10 -3.80 -16.99
C CYS A 458 40.89 -5.05 -17.85
N HIS A 459 41.56 -5.09 -18.99
CA HIS A 459 41.68 -6.29 -19.82
C HIS A 459 43.12 -6.41 -20.27
N GLU A 460 43.77 -7.53 -19.92
CA GLU A 460 45.21 -7.72 -20.10
C GLU A 460 45.99 -6.55 -19.45
N ASN A 461 46.75 -5.79 -20.24
CA ASN A 461 47.52 -4.63 -19.78
C ASN A 461 46.78 -3.29 -19.93
N ASN A 462 45.56 -3.29 -20.48
CA ASN A 462 44.80 -2.07 -20.76
C ASN A 462 43.88 -1.70 -19.58
N GLY A 463 44.03 -0.49 -19.07
CA GLY A 463 43.14 0.10 -18.06
C GLY A 463 42.00 0.88 -18.72
N TYR A 464 40.78 0.72 -18.23
CA TYR A 464 39.56 1.34 -18.75
C TYR A 464 39.16 2.64 -18.01
N GLY A 465 40.17 3.43 -17.63
CA GLY A 465 40.02 4.80 -17.17
C GLY A 465 40.15 5.01 -15.67
N SER A 466 40.39 6.26 -15.29
CA SER A 466 40.37 6.74 -13.91
C SER A 466 39.00 7.30 -13.57
N LEU A 467 38.63 7.26 -12.28
CA LEU A 467 37.31 7.69 -11.81
C LEU A 467 37.08 9.17 -12.14
N GLY A 468 36.06 9.44 -12.97
CA GLY A 468 35.67 10.78 -13.39
C GLY A 468 34.47 11.33 -12.63
N SER A 469 33.44 10.52 -12.39
CA SER A 469 32.24 10.98 -11.68
C SER A 469 31.53 9.85 -10.93
N VAL A 470 30.95 10.20 -9.78
CA VAL A 470 30.00 9.38 -9.02
C VAL A 470 28.60 9.97 -9.21
N ILE A 471 27.65 9.16 -9.66
CA ILE A 471 26.28 9.61 -9.94
C ILE A 471 25.30 8.72 -9.17
N PHE A 472 24.45 9.34 -8.36
CA PHE A 472 23.35 8.68 -7.65
C PHE A 472 22.05 8.93 -8.44
N ASP A 473 21.45 7.89 -9.00
CA ASP A 473 20.25 7.98 -9.84
C ASP A 473 19.04 7.45 -9.05
N TYR A 474 18.36 8.32 -8.31
CA TYR A 474 17.20 7.95 -7.49
C TYR A 474 16.00 7.51 -8.33
N SER A 475 15.89 8.01 -9.56
CA SER A 475 14.82 7.59 -10.47
C SER A 475 14.94 6.11 -10.87
N ARG A 476 16.17 5.58 -10.84
CA ARG A 476 16.49 4.19 -11.20
C ARG A 476 16.98 3.35 -10.03
N ASN A 477 17.10 3.96 -8.85
CA ASN A 477 17.61 3.37 -7.61
C ASN A 477 18.98 2.68 -7.80
N ASP A 478 19.93 3.39 -8.43
CA ASP A 478 21.28 2.88 -8.66
C ASP A 478 22.35 3.96 -8.54
N ILE A 479 23.59 3.50 -8.44
CA ILE A 479 24.77 4.36 -8.37
C ILE A 479 25.70 4.03 -9.53
N LYS A 480 26.18 5.03 -10.26
CA LYS A 480 27.09 4.88 -11.41
C LYS A 480 28.44 5.51 -11.08
N LEU A 481 29.51 4.73 -11.26
CA LEU A 481 30.88 5.20 -11.29
C LEU A 481 31.34 5.22 -12.75
N LYS A 482 31.63 6.41 -13.27
CA LYS A 482 32.16 6.58 -14.62
C LYS A 482 33.67 6.75 -14.57
N TYR A 483 34.36 5.95 -15.36
CA TYR A 483 35.80 5.95 -15.52
C TYR A 483 36.17 6.36 -16.95
N THR A 484 37.06 7.34 -17.09
CA THR A 484 37.44 7.95 -18.37
C THR A 484 38.95 8.09 -18.49
N ASN A 485 39.46 8.38 -19.68
CA ASN A 485 40.90 8.58 -19.94
C ASN A 485 41.75 7.33 -19.63
N GLY A 486 41.31 6.14 -20.04
CA GLY A 486 42.08 4.90 -19.92
C GLY A 486 43.21 4.77 -20.92
N SER A 487 43.73 3.56 -21.06
CA SER A 487 44.76 3.21 -22.06
C SER A 487 44.31 3.61 -23.47
N LYS A 488 45.28 3.92 -24.32
CA LYS A 488 45.03 4.32 -25.71
C LYS A 488 44.32 3.19 -26.46
N CYS A 489 43.19 3.54 -27.08
CA CYS A 489 42.39 2.68 -27.94
C CYS A 489 42.23 3.39 -29.29
N ASN A 490 43.05 3.02 -30.27
CA ASN A 490 43.12 3.71 -31.57
C ASN A 490 43.36 5.23 -31.41
N ASN A 491 42.40 6.06 -31.84
CA ASN A 491 42.42 7.53 -31.69
C ASN A 491 41.79 8.04 -30.39
N ASN A 492 41.20 7.17 -29.58
CA ASN A 492 40.50 7.50 -28.34
C ASN A 492 41.19 6.82 -27.14
N SER A 493 40.58 6.94 -25.96
CA SER A 493 40.96 6.21 -24.74
C SER A 493 39.85 5.25 -24.32
N TYR A 494 40.20 4.11 -23.72
CA TYR A 494 39.20 3.25 -23.10
C TYR A 494 38.48 3.97 -21.94
N SER A 495 37.19 3.67 -21.78
CA SER A 495 36.35 4.16 -20.69
C SER A 495 35.48 3.02 -20.17
N SER A 496 35.08 3.09 -18.90
CA SER A 496 34.17 2.11 -18.31
C SER A 496 33.14 2.78 -17.41
N GLU A 497 31.98 2.14 -17.25
CA GLU A 497 30.98 2.54 -16.27
C GLU A 497 30.67 1.31 -15.41
N VAL A 498 30.75 1.49 -14.09
CA VAL A 498 30.33 0.48 -13.12
C VAL A 498 29.06 0.97 -12.45
N ARG A 499 28.01 0.15 -12.53
CA ARG A 499 26.70 0.47 -11.94
C ARG A 499 26.39 -0.46 -10.78
N PHE A 500 26.19 0.12 -9.60
CA PHE A 500 25.72 -0.56 -8.40
C PHE A 500 24.21 -0.49 -8.35
N ILE A 501 23.58 -1.65 -8.23
CA ILE A 501 22.13 -1.78 -8.03
C ILE A 501 21.95 -2.46 -6.69
N CYS A 502 21.12 -1.90 -5.83
CA CYS A 502 20.80 -2.54 -4.56
C CYS A 502 19.94 -3.79 -4.80
N ASP A 503 20.41 -4.93 -4.31
CA ASP A 503 19.64 -6.18 -4.25
C ASP A 503 19.81 -6.80 -2.86
N GLU A 504 18.79 -6.65 -2.02
CA GLU A 504 18.77 -7.16 -0.63
C GLU A 504 18.87 -8.69 -0.52
N SER A 505 18.72 -9.41 -1.63
CA SER A 505 18.87 -10.87 -1.68
C SER A 505 20.29 -11.34 -1.97
N MET A 506 21.17 -10.43 -2.41
CA MET A 506 22.56 -10.72 -2.75
C MET A 506 23.48 -10.18 -1.64
N GLY A 507 24.51 -10.96 -1.27
CA GLY A 507 25.60 -10.47 -0.42
C GLY A 507 26.49 -9.47 -1.18
N VAL A 508 27.80 -9.65 -1.15
CA VAL A 508 28.75 -8.83 -1.95
C VAL A 508 28.48 -8.93 -3.47
N GLY A 509 27.81 -10.00 -3.91
CA GLY A 509 27.45 -10.22 -5.30
C GLY A 509 28.66 -10.53 -6.19
N THR A 510 28.42 -10.69 -7.49
CA THR A 510 29.47 -10.78 -8.51
C THR A 510 29.12 -9.84 -9.66
N PRO A 511 30.09 -9.09 -10.20
CA PRO A 511 29.82 -8.17 -11.30
C PRO A 511 29.42 -8.95 -12.55
N LYS A 512 28.58 -8.34 -13.39
CA LYS A 512 28.18 -8.87 -14.70
C LYS A 512 28.46 -7.82 -15.76
N LEU A 513 29.06 -8.24 -16.87
CA LEU A 513 29.32 -7.36 -18.00
C LEU A 513 28.01 -7.16 -18.79
N LEU A 514 27.52 -5.92 -18.81
CA LEU A 514 26.22 -5.59 -19.42
C LEU A 514 26.38 -5.23 -20.91
N LEU A 515 27.40 -4.43 -21.24
CA LEU A 515 27.63 -3.93 -22.59
C LEU A 515 29.12 -3.72 -22.84
N VAL A 516 29.56 -4.06 -24.05
CA VAL A 516 30.87 -3.71 -24.61
C VAL A 516 30.58 -3.10 -25.97
N SER A 517 30.91 -1.82 -26.14
CA SER A 517 30.83 -1.13 -27.43
C SER A 517 32.24 -0.82 -27.93
N GLU A 518 32.52 -1.21 -29.16
CA GLU A 518 33.70 -0.78 -29.90
C GLU A 518 33.22 0.26 -30.91
N HIS A 519 33.47 1.55 -30.65
CA HIS A 519 33.24 2.59 -31.64
C HIS A 519 34.42 2.57 -32.61
N PHE A 520 34.24 1.88 -33.74
CA PHE A 520 35.09 2.04 -34.92
C PHE A 520 34.64 3.35 -35.60
N ASN A 521 35.50 4.37 -35.57
CA ASN A 521 35.39 5.49 -36.49
C ASN A 521 36.00 5.08 -37.83
#